data_AF-A0A1X6WWS3-F1
#
_entry.id   AF-A0A1X6WWS3-F1
#
_cell.length_a   1.000
_cell.length_b   1.000
_cell.length_c   1.000
_cell.angle_alpha   90.00
_cell.angle_beta   90.00
_cell.angle_gamma   90.00
#
_symmetry.space_group_name_H-M   'P 1'
#
loop_
_entity.id
_entity.type
_entity.pdbx_description
1 polymer ?
#
loop_
_entity_poly.entity_id
_entity_poly.type
_entity_poly.pdbx_seq_one_letter_code
_entity_poly.pdbx_strand_id
1 'polypeptide(L)'
;MPSMETDVVLRRPGHRIVVETKFTSPISIHAQFGTRAFRREHLFQLQTYLTTLGRLPAEKLTGVLLYPQVEEPVDMAASVGDHAIRVKTVDLTGSSDQIRNALMGIAVWS
;
A
#
# COMPACT_ATOMS: atom_id res chain seq x y z
N MET A 1 -19.15 11.50 -10.10
CA MET A 1 -18.16 10.88 -9.19
C MET A 1 -16.96 10.47 -10.03
N PRO A 2 -15.71 10.72 -9.59
CA PRO A 2 -14.55 10.13 -10.26
C PRO A 2 -14.69 8.60 -10.21
N SER A 3 -14.41 7.92 -11.32
CA SER A 3 -14.33 6.46 -11.36
C SER A 3 -13.11 6.03 -10.54
N MET A 4 -13.36 5.33 -9.44
CA MET A 4 -12.29 4.71 -8.67
C MET A 4 -11.83 3.46 -9.42
N GLU A 5 -10.68 3.52 -10.08
CA GLU A 5 -9.92 2.37 -10.58
C GLU A 5 -8.67 2.13 -9.71
N THR A 6 -8.49 0.91 -9.19
CA THR A 6 -7.26 0.53 -8.48
C THR A 6 -6.15 0.30 -9.50
N ASP A 7 -4.90 0.63 -9.16
CA ASP A 7 -3.78 0.34 -10.06
C ASP A 7 -3.66 -1.17 -10.35
N VAL A 8 -3.62 -2.01 -9.31
CA VAL A 8 -3.43 -3.47 -9.47
C VAL A 8 -4.17 -4.25 -8.38
N VAL A 9 -4.80 -5.37 -8.75
CA VAL A 9 -5.32 -6.37 -7.81
C VAL A 9 -4.66 -7.72 -8.05
N LEU A 10 -3.88 -8.19 -7.08
CA LEU A 10 -3.31 -9.54 -7.08
C LEU A 10 -4.31 -10.51 -6.45
N ARG A 11 -4.50 -11.67 -7.09
CA ARG A 11 -5.42 -12.71 -6.62
C ARG A 11 -4.66 -14.02 -6.44
N ARG A 12 -4.80 -14.62 -5.26
CA ARG A 12 -4.39 -16.01 -4.98
C ARG A 12 -5.50 -16.71 -4.20
N PRO A 13 -5.53 -18.06 -4.17
CA PRO A 13 -6.52 -18.77 -3.38
C PRO A 13 -6.57 -18.28 -1.93
N GLY A 14 -7.74 -17.80 -1.50
CA GLY A 14 -7.98 -17.29 -0.14
C GLY A 14 -7.36 -15.92 0.19
N HIS A 15 -6.77 -15.19 -0.77
CA HIS A 15 -6.22 -13.86 -0.51
C HIS A 15 -6.25 -12.95 -1.75
N ARG A 16 -6.90 -11.79 -1.60
CA ARG A 16 -6.81 -10.65 -2.53
C ARG A 16 -5.93 -9.56 -1.93
N ILE A 17 -5.06 -8.99 -2.77
CA ILE A 17 -4.19 -7.87 -2.41
C ILE A 17 -4.47 -6.74 -3.39
N VAL A 18 -4.97 -5.62 -2.89
CA VAL A 18 -5.09 -4.38 -3.66
C VAL A 18 -3.80 -3.61 -3.51
N VAL A 19 -3.16 -3.26 -4.63
CA VAL A 19 -1.92 -2.47 -4.64
C VAL A 19 -2.24 -1.12 -5.28
N GLU A 20 -1.92 -0.06 -4.58
CA GLU A 20 -1.98 1.32 -5.06
C GLU A 20 -0.57 1.89 -5.05
N THR A 21 -0.13 2.45 -6.17
CA THR A 21 1.18 3.05 -6.34
C THR A 21 1.06 4.57 -6.31
N LYS A 22 2.00 5.24 -5.64
CA LYS A 22 2.02 6.71 -5.57
C LYS A 22 3.43 7.23 -5.76
N PHE A 23 3.63 8.11 -6.74
CA PHE A 23 4.92 8.76 -6.99
C PHE A 23 5.11 10.00 -6.10
N THR A 24 5.07 9.81 -4.78
CA THR A 24 5.20 10.87 -3.78
C THR A 24 5.90 10.33 -2.53
N SER A 25 6.33 11.19 -1.61
CA SER A 25 6.77 10.69 -0.29
C SER A 25 5.58 10.12 0.49
N PRO A 26 5.71 8.92 1.09
CA PRO A 26 4.65 8.33 1.91
C PRO A 26 4.36 9.16 3.17
N ILE A 27 5.34 9.94 3.62
CA ILE A 27 5.28 10.77 4.83
C ILE A 27 4.87 12.19 4.46
N SER A 28 3.92 12.74 5.21
CA SER A 28 3.65 14.16 5.31
C SER A 28 4.15 14.71 6.64
N ILE A 29 4.76 15.90 6.60
CA ILE A 29 5.09 16.67 7.79
C ILE A 29 3.85 17.47 8.18
N HIS A 30 3.25 17.17 9.33
CA HIS A 30 2.19 18.02 9.87
C HIS A 30 2.82 19.26 10.52
N ALA A 31 2.62 20.43 9.89
CA ALA A 31 3.20 21.71 10.29
C ALA A 31 2.92 22.12 11.74
N GLN A 32 1.83 21.61 12.34
CA GLN A 32 1.38 21.98 13.68
C GLN A 32 2.00 21.15 14.82
N PHE A 33 2.69 20.03 14.54
CA PHE A 33 3.29 19.17 15.60
C PHE A 33 4.64 18.54 15.26
N GLY A 34 5.25 18.86 14.11
CA GLY A 34 6.56 18.30 13.71
C GLY A 34 6.59 16.76 13.58
N THR A 35 5.43 16.10 13.70
CA THR A 35 5.31 14.63 13.73
C THR A 35 5.20 14.13 12.28
N ARG A 36 6.12 13.26 11.87
CA ARG A 36 6.06 12.54 10.60
C ARG A 36 4.86 11.58 10.64
N ALA A 37 3.91 11.72 9.73
CA ALA A 37 2.75 10.83 9.64
C ALA A 37 2.49 10.45 8.18
N PHE A 38 1.85 9.29 7.97
CA PHE A 38 1.43 8.88 6.63
C PHE A 38 0.36 9.81 6.07
N ARG A 39 0.41 10.00 4.75
CA ARG A 39 -0.62 10.74 4.02
C ARG A 39 -1.97 10.04 4.14
N ARG A 40 -2.84 10.62 4.96
CA ARG A 40 -4.19 10.10 5.24
C ARG A 40 -5.03 9.94 3.97
N GLU A 41 -4.87 10.83 3.01
CA GLU A 41 -5.56 10.78 1.71
C GLU A 41 -5.35 9.44 0.99
N HIS A 42 -4.11 8.96 0.89
CA HIS A 42 -3.81 7.70 0.22
C HIS A 42 -4.38 6.50 0.99
N LEU A 43 -4.34 6.56 2.32
CA LEU A 43 -4.96 5.54 3.18
C LEU A 43 -6.47 5.49 2.98
N PHE A 44 -7.15 6.64 2.92
CA PHE A 44 -8.60 6.70 2.70
C PHE A 44 -8.99 6.24 1.31
N GLN A 45 -8.22 6.60 0.27
CA GLN A 45 -8.46 6.11 -1.09
C GLN A 45 -8.41 4.59 -1.13
N LEU A 46 -7.35 3.98 -0.58
CA LEU A 46 -7.20 2.53 -0.51
C LEU A 46 -8.30 1.87 0.35
N GLN A 47 -8.64 2.45 1.50
CA GLN A 47 -9.72 1.94 2.36
C GLN A 47 -11.07 1.92 1.62
N THR A 48 -11.35 2.93 0.81
CA THR A 48 -12.59 3.00 0.03
C THR A 48 -12.68 1.83 -0.96
N TYR A 49 -11.59 1.48 -1.63
CA TYR A 49 -11.55 0.30 -2.48
C TYR A 49 -11.74 -1.00 -1.74
N LEU A 50 -11.02 -1.19 -0.62
CA LEU A 50 -11.12 -2.43 0.15
C LEU A 50 -12.55 -2.65 0.65
N THR A 51 -13.19 -1.56 1.10
CA THR A 51 -14.60 -1.56 1.52
C THR A 51 -15.53 -1.90 0.35
N THR A 52 -15.32 -1.28 -0.82
CA THR A 52 -16.15 -1.51 -2.02
C THR A 52 -16.01 -2.93 -2.57
N LEU A 53 -14.79 -3.48 -2.57
CA LEU A 53 -14.55 -4.85 -3.01
C LEU A 53 -15.16 -5.89 -2.06
N GLY A 54 -15.23 -5.55 -0.77
CA GLY A 54 -15.72 -6.43 0.30
C GLY A 54 -14.87 -7.68 0.49
N ARG A 55 -14.93 -8.30 1.66
CA ARG A 55 -14.31 -9.61 1.92
C ARG A 55 -15.27 -10.74 1.57
N LEU A 56 -14.78 -11.76 0.86
CA LEU A 56 -15.52 -13.01 0.73
C LEU A 56 -15.29 -13.89 1.98
N PRO A 57 -16.21 -14.83 2.28
CA PRO A 57 -16.01 -15.78 3.37
C PRO A 57 -14.69 -16.54 3.23
N ALA A 58 -13.97 -16.69 4.35
CA ALA A 58 -12.66 -17.35 4.42
C ALA A 58 -11.55 -16.73 3.55
N GLU A 59 -11.74 -15.49 3.07
CA GLU A 59 -10.77 -14.79 2.23
C GLU A 59 -10.12 -13.62 2.99
N LYS A 60 -8.79 -13.51 2.89
CA LYS A 60 -8.08 -12.29 3.30
C LYS A 60 -8.22 -11.24 2.21
N LEU A 61 -8.46 -9.99 2.62
CA LEU A 61 -8.35 -8.83 1.76
C LEU A 61 -7.41 -7.83 2.42
N THR A 62 -6.27 -7.59 1.76
CA THR A 62 -5.24 -6.65 2.20
C THR A 62 -5.05 -5.53 1.19
N GLY A 63 -4.63 -4.38 1.70
CA GLY A 63 -4.20 -3.26 0.89
C GLY A 63 -2.69 -3.05 0.99
N VAL A 64 -2.09 -2.59 -0.09
CA VAL A 64 -0.69 -2.17 -0.12
C VAL A 64 -0.62 -0.78 -0.73
N LEU A 65 -0.02 0.16 0.01
CA LEU A 65 0.44 1.43 -0.54
C LEU A 65 1.92 1.30 -0.88
N LEU A 66 2.25 1.45 -2.16
CA LEU A 66 3.59 1.32 -2.70
C LEU A 66 4.12 2.67 -3.17
N TYR A 67 5.31 3.04 -2.70
CA TYR A 67 5.96 4.31 -3.02
C TYR A 67 7.36 4.07 -3.60
N PRO A 68 7.85 4.94 -4.50
CA PRO A 68 9.29 5.01 -4.73
C PRO A 68 9.98 5.48 -3.44
N GLN A 69 11.15 4.92 -3.14
CA GLN A 69 11.97 5.40 -2.03
C GLN A 69 12.56 6.76 -2.39
N VAL A 70 12.23 7.79 -1.61
CA VAL A 70 12.78 9.15 -1.77
C VAL A 70 13.85 9.43 -0.72
N GLU A 71 13.64 8.94 0.50
CA GLU A 71 14.55 9.10 1.63
C GLU A 71 14.82 7.71 2.26
N GLU A 72 14.20 7.44 3.40
CA GLU A 72 14.36 6.22 4.17
C GLU A 72 13.44 5.10 3.65
N PRO A 73 13.88 3.84 3.73
CA PRO A 73 13.03 2.72 3.44
C PRO A 73 11.90 2.62 4.47
N VAL A 74 10.68 2.44 3.98
CA VAL A 74 9.50 2.16 4.80
C VAL A 74 9.00 0.77 4.46
N ASP A 75 8.76 -0.04 5.49
CA ASP A 75 8.04 -1.30 5.38
C ASP A 75 7.26 -1.52 6.68
N MET A 76 5.98 -1.18 6.68
CA MET A 76 5.15 -1.21 7.89
C MET A 76 3.79 -1.80 7.61
N ALA A 77 3.26 -2.52 8.59
CA ALA A 77 1.90 -3.03 8.59
C ALA A 77 1.05 -2.21 9.57
N ALA A 78 -0.19 -1.94 9.18
CA ALA A 78 -1.19 -1.24 9.98
C ALA A 78 -2.57 -1.85 9.76
N SER A 79 -3.47 -1.64 10.71
CA SER A 79 -4.89 -1.96 10.56
C SER A 79 -5.68 -0.66 10.49
N VAL A 80 -6.54 -0.52 9.48
CA VAL A 80 -7.45 0.62 9.32
C VAL A 80 -8.87 0.08 9.24
N GLY A 81 -9.62 0.23 10.33
CA GLY A 81 -10.85 -0.53 10.55
C GLY A 81 -10.55 -2.03 10.54
N ASP A 82 -11.32 -2.79 9.78
CA ASP A 82 -11.12 -4.24 9.64
C ASP A 82 -10.06 -4.62 8.60
N HIS A 83 -9.51 -3.65 7.87
CA HIS A 83 -8.59 -3.88 6.77
C HIS A 83 -7.14 -3.87 7.22
N ALA A 84 -6.40 -4.93 6.85
CA ALA A 84 -4.96 -4.97 6.99
C ALA A 84 -4.31 -4.24 5.81
N ILE A 85 -3.44 -3.30 6.10
CA ILE A 85 -2.75 -2.44 5.13
C ILE A 85 -1.25 -2.53 5.36
N ARG A 86 -0.47 -2.59 4.28
CA ARG A 86 0.98 -2.46 4.31
C ARG A 86 1.41 -1.21 3.57
N VAL A 87 2.31 -0.44 4.14
CA VAL A 87 2.95 0.70 3.49
C VAL A 87 4.40 0.33 3.21
N LYS A 88 4.81 0.38 1.95
CA LYS A 88 6.14 -0.04 1.52
C LYS A 88 6.75 0.94 0.53
N THR A 89 8.05 1.20 0.64
CA THR A 89 8.84 1.88 -0.39
C THR A 89 9.69 0.89 -1.17
N VAL A 90 9.97 1.20 -2.44
CA VAL A 90 10.91 0.47 -3.28
C VAL A 90 11.93 1.45 -3.84
N ASP A 91 13.21 1.15 -3.64
CA ASP A 91 14.30 1.89 -4.27
C ASP A 91 14.33 1.59 -5.77
N LEU A 92 13.97 2.58 -6.58
CA LEU A 92 13.94 2.50 -8.05
C LEU A 92 15.27 2.90 -8.69
N THR A 93 16.29 3.27 -7.91
CA THR A 93 17.63 3.62 -8.40
C THR A 93 18.56 2.41 -8.53
N GLY A 94 18.17 1.28 -7.93
CA GLY A 94 18.90 0.02 -8.01
C GLY A 94 18.81 -0.68 -9.37
N SER A 95 19.49 -1.81 -9.49
CA SER A 95 19.41 -2.69 -10.66
C SER A 95 18.00 -3.27 -10.85
N SER A 96 17.67 -3.66 -12.09
CA SER A 96 16.38 -4.28 -12.41
C SER A 96 16.08 -5.52 -11.55
N ASP A 97 17.10 -6.31 -11.21
CA ASP A 97 16.94 -7.49 -10.36
C ASP A 97 16.62 -7.11 -8.90
N GLN A 98 17.25 -6.05 -8.37
CA GLN A 98 16.94 -5.54 -7.04
C GLN A 98 15.50 -5.02 -6.95
N ILE A 99 15.07 -4.23 -7.94
CA ILE A 99 13.70 -3.71 -8.02
C ILE A 99 12.70 -4.86 -8.12
N ARG A 100 12.96 -5.82 -9.02
CA ARG A 100 12.11 -7.01 -9.19
C ARG A 100 11.96 -7.78 -7.89
N ASN A 101 13.06 -8.06 -7.19
CA ASN A 101 13.02 -8.79 -5.92
C ASN A 101 12.23 -8.04 -4.84
N ALA A 102 12.39 -6.72 -4.76
CA ALA A 102 11.62 -5.88 -3.85
C ALA A 102 10.11 -5.95 -4.13
N LEU A 103 9.73 -5.90 -5.42
CA LEU A 103 8.33 -6.01 -5.86
C LEU A 103 7.74 -7.40 -5.60
N MET A 104 8.51 -8.47 -5.83
CA MET A 104 8.06 -9.85 -5.53
C MET A 104 7.76 -10.05 -4.04
N GLY A 105 8.49 -9.35 -3.16
CA GLY A 105 8.25 -9.37 -1.71
C GLY A 105 6.92 -8.74 -1.27
N ILE A 106 6.25 -7.95 -2.12
CA ILE A 106 4.96 -7.32 -1.79
C ILE A 106 3.83 -8.36 -1.71
N ALA A 107 3.88 -9.38 -2.56
CA ALA A 107 2.89 -10.45 -2.58
C ALA A 107 3.03 -11.41 -1.38
N VAL A 108 4.12 -11.31 -0.62
CA VAL A 108 4.40 -12.17 0.53
C VAL A 108 3.95 -11.47 1.81
N TRP A 109 3.03 -12.11 2.51
CA TRP A 109 2.55 -11.69 3.83
C TRP A 109 2.93 -12.79 4.81
N SER A 110 3.83 -12.46 5.75
CA SER A 110 4.27 -13.33 6.85
C SER A 110 3.32 -13.24 8.04
#